data_AF-A0A413PBL3-F1
#
_entry.id   AF-A0A413PBL3-F1
#
_cell.length_a   1.000
_cell.length_b   1.000
_cell.length_c   1.000
_cell.angle_alpha   90.00
_cell.angle_beta   90.00
_cell.angle_gamma   90.00
#
_symmetry.space_group_name_H-M   'P 1'
#
loop_
_entity.id
_entity.type
_entity.pdbx_description
1 polymer ?
#
loop_
_entity_poly.entity_id
_entity_poly.type
_entity_poly.pdbx_seq_one_letter_code
_entity_poly.pdbx_strand_id
1 'polypeptide(L)'
;MYKLFFTCNRIVCSKTKKYNYVQRNNSIMSAKISPKRFNSVEAFCETFRFYQENGLSDINCDVVKRLGQHFFDLNGRINLFICTNEERQYIKNTKKRFYDVYFVEARQNSIKNFIKYYFPNLLRAIRKIVRYSKFTVTLLKYCLMFEKKAVLIDTPTHGNLGDHAIVLTQKQLLVKNKVSTHELSASAIDYKEYLFAKLTPKNKCIIIPGGGFLGTLWPNEEERVRRIINCFKDNKIIIFPQTVSYDLTSESGRKYLKQAQKIYSAHSNLTFFVREKQSYEIMQKYFPSVETVLVPDIVTLLDMDIAGQNRKDILFCMRSDLEKNVTDEQLAEIQQILKIHYPNEQMNKIDTVVPYMVSEGMRKKEVKNKLEQFKKAKLIITDRLHGMIFATITATPCIAFGNSNGKVKNVYGWLKHNEYIKYVNDIDEFKSIVETLDIERKYYYDKTILYDDFEPLLNIIKEIN
;
A
#
# COMPACT_ATOMS: atom_id res chain seq x y z
N MET A 1 -8.96 25.30 -47.79
CA MET A 1 -8.80 23.87 -48.12
C MET A 1 -9.88 23.01 -47.45
N TYR A 2 -10.11 23.13 -46.14
CA TYR A 2 -11.16 22.38 -45.43
C TYR A 2 -12.58 22.51 -46.04
N LYS A 3 -13.00 23.72 -46.45
CA LYS A 3 -14.29 23.93 -47.13
C LYS A 3 -14.41 23.15 -48.45
N LEU A 4 -13.32 23.07 -49.22
CA LEU A 4 -13.28 22.33 -50.49
C LEU A 4 -13.38 20.82 -50.27
N PHE A 5 -12.75 20.30 -49.21
CA PHE A 5 -12.90 18.90 -48.81
C PHE A 5 -14.31 18.58 -48.32
N PHE A 6 -15.00 19.55 -47.70
CA PHE A 6 -16.37 19.35 -47.25
C PHE A 6 -17.35 19.25 -48.43
N THR A 7 -17.12 20.02 -49.49
CA THR A 7 -18.01 20.07 -50.68
C THR A 7 -17.72 18.98 -51.71
N CYS A 8 -16.65 18.19 -51.56
CA CYS A 8 -16.27 17.22 -52.58
C CYS A 8 -17.00 15.88 -52.41
N ASN A 9 -17.52 15.34 -53.51
CA ASN A 9 -18.23 14.05 -53.50
C ASN A 9 -17.30 12.85 -53.26
N ARG A 10 -15.99 12.99 -53.53
CA ARG A 10 -14.99 11.94 -53.35
C ARG A 10 -13.62 12.54 -53.12
N ILE A 11 -12.92 12.06 -52.09
CA ILE A 11 -11.51 12.35 -51.84
C ILE A 11 -10.69 11.13 -52.27
N VAL A 12 -9.68 11.34 -53.10
CA VAL A 12 -8.72 10.30 -53.49
C VAL A 12 -7.33 10.71 -53.02
N CYS A 13 -6.77 9.94 -52.08
CA CYS A 13 -5.40 10.15 -51.60
C CYS A 13 -4.43 9.26 -52.40
N SER A 14 -3.39 9.85 -52.99
CA SER A 14 -2.31 9.09 -53.62
C SER A 14 -1.11 8.94 -52.68
N LYS A 15 -0.53 7.74 -52.63
CA LYS A 15 0.73 7.49 -51.88
C LYS A 15 1.97 7.98 -52.62
N THR A 16 1.85 8.35 -53.90
CA THR A 16 2.97 8.93 -54.65
C THR A 16 3.04 10.42 -54.40
N LYS A 17 4.22 10.93 -54.00
CA LYS A 17 4.46 12.38 -53.91
C LYS A 17 4.27 13.00 -55.30
N LYS A 18 3.25 13.83 -55.46
CA LYS A 18 2.90 14.45 -56.76
C LYS A 18 3.51 15.83 -56.98
N TYR A 19 4.06 16.47 -55.94
CA TYR A 19 4.68 17.78 -56.05
C TYR A 19 5.81 17.95 -55.04
N ASN A 20 6.83 18.73 -55.43
CA ASN A 20 7.83 19.26 -54.52
C ASN A 20 7.40 20.67 -54.11
N TYR A 21 7.33 20.95 -52.80
CA TYR A 21 7.07 22.29 -52.31
C TYR A 21 8.37 23.09 -52.28
N VAL A 22 8.47 24.14 -53.12
CA VAL A 22 9.61 25.06 -53.07
C VAL A 22 9.37 26.08 -51.96
N GLN A 23 10.03 25.89 -50.82
CA GLN A 23 9.99 26.85 -49.74
C GLN A 23 10.97 27.99 -50.05
N ARG A 24 10.45 29.15 -50.47
CA ARG A 24 11.27 30.35 -50.69
C ARG A 24 11.92 30.78 -49.36
N ASN A 25 13.13 31.33 -49.40
CA ASN A 25 13.84 31.84 -48.19
C ASN A 25 13.02 32.88 -47.41
N ASN A 26 12.12 33.61 -48.09
CA ASN A 26 11.17 34.55 -47.48
C ASN A 26 9.81 33.90 -47.10
N SER A 27 9.77 32.57 -46.92
CA SER A 27 8.58 31.86 -46.44
C SER A 27 8.20 32.33 -45.04
N ILE A 28 6.90 32.35 -44.73
CA ILE A 28 6.37 32.62 -43.38
C ILE A 28 7.00 31.68 -42.33
N MET A 29 7.43 30.49 -42.74
CA MET A 29 8.08 29.51 -41.87
C MET A 29 9.54 29.86 -41.53
N SER A 30 10.22 30.69 -42.34
CA SER A 30 11.61 31.14 -42.16
C SER A 30 11.74 32.64 -41.80
N ALA A 31 10.65 33.41 -41.83
CA ALA A 31 10.65 34.83 -41.48
C ALA A 31 10.83 35.10 -39.96
N LYS A 32 11.42 36.26 -39.63
CA LYS A 32 11.46 36.81 -38.26
C LYS A 32 10.06 36.75 -37.63
N ILE A 33 10.01 36.48 -36.32
CA ILE A 33 8.82 36.51 -35.46
C ILE A 33 8.01 37.78 -35.82
N SER A 34 6.84 37.62 -36.46
CA SER A 34 6.01 38.71 -36.98
C SER A 34 4.52 38.51 -36.65
N PRO A 35 3.72 39.60 -36.63
CA PRO A 35 2.28 39.57 -36.38
C PRO A 35 1.49 38.58 -37.23
N LYS A 36 1.94 38.34 -38.48
CA LYS A 36 1.33 37.41 -39.44
C LYS A 36 1.25 35.96 -38.95
N ARG A 37 1.99 35.59 -37.89
CA ARG A 37 1.83 34.27 -37.26
C ARG A 37 0.46 34.08 -36.62
N PHE A 38 -0.23 35.16 -36.23
CA PHE A 38 -1.62 35.09 -35.75
C PHE A 38 -2.63 34.69 -36.84
N ASN A 39 -2.29 34.78 -38.13
CA ASN A 39 -3.14 34.27 -39.22
C ASN A 39 -3.42 32.77 -39.07
N SER A 40 -2.47 32.02 -38.51
CA SER A 40 -2.68 30.59 -38.21
C SER A 40 -3.71 30.35 -37.12
N VAL A 41 -3.80 31.26 -36.14
CA VAL A 41 -4.81 31.23 -35.07
C VAL A 41 -6.18 31.59 -35.65
N GLU A 42 -6.25 32.64 -36.48
CA GLU A 42 -7.49 33.05 -37.13
C GLU A 42 -8.05 31.97 -38.07
N ALA A 43 -7.22 31.44 -38.98
CA ALA A 43 -7.62 30.38 -39.91
C ALA A 43 -8.16 29.15 -39.17
N PHE A 44 -7.60 28.86 -38.00
CA PHE A 44 -8.13 27.80 -37.15
C PHE A 44 -9.49 28.14 -36.56
N CYS A 45 -9.67 29.33 -35.98
CA CYS A 45 -10.94 29.76 -35.42
C CYS A 45 -12.06 29.69 -36.48
N GLU A 46 -11.75 30.07 -37.73
CA GLU A 46 -12.67 29.94 -38.86
C GLU A 46 -12.96 28.47 -39.22
N THR A 47 -11.93 27.62 -39.26
CA THR A 47 -12.09 26.19 -39.53
C THR A 47 -12.97 25.52 -38.48
N PHE A 48 -12.76 25.86 -37.21
CA PHE A 48 -13.52 25.31 -36.10
C PHE A 48 -14.99 25.74 -36.13
N ARG A 49 -15.27 27.03 -36.34
CA ARG A 49 -16.65 27.53 -36.50
C ARG A 49 -17.35 26.85 -37.67
N PHE A 50 -16.66 26.71 -38.79
CA PHE A 50 -17.20 26.00 -39.96
C PHE A 50 -17.58 24.55 -39.62
N TYR A 51 -16.76 23.82 -38.87
CA TYR A 51 -17.11 22.46 -38.43
C TYR A 51 -18.30 22.42 -37.48
N GLN A 52 -18.39 23.36 -36.52
CA GLN A 52 -19.54 23.46 -35.63
C GLN A 52 -20.84 23.74 -36.38
N GLU A 53 -20.82 24.72 -37.29
CA GLU A 53 -21.99 25.11 -38.11
C GLU A 53 -22.47 23.98 -39.04
N ASN A 54 -21.60 23.02 -39.35
CA ASN A 54 -21.90 21.87 -40.23
C ASN A 54 -22.03 20.54 -39.47
N GLY A 55 -22.20 20.56 -38.14
CA GLY A 55 -22.46 19.37 -37.33
C GLY A 55 -21.28 18.40 -37.17
N LEU A 56 -20.05 18.85 -37.40
CA LEU A 56 -18.81 18.06 -37.30
C LEU A 56 -18.09 18.24 -35.96
N SER A 57 -18.83 18.23 -34.85
CA SER A 57 -18.33 18.53 -33.50
C SER A 57 -17.39 17.46 -32.89
N ASP A 58 -17.31 16.27 -33.47
CA ASP A 58 -16.54 15.15 -32.89
C ASP A 58 -15.02 15.25 -33.09
N ILE A 59 -14.53 16.28 -33.78
CA ILE A 59 -13.10 16.45 -34.17
C ILE A 59 -12.24 17.02 -33.00
N ASN A 60 -12.77 17.09 -31.78
CA ASN A 60 -12.52 18.27 -30.95
C ASN A 60 -11.32 18.32 -29.98
N CYS A 61 -10.80 17.25 -29.36
CA CYS A 61 -9.90 17.52 -28.20
C CYS A 61 -8.42 17.81 -28.55
N ASP A 62 -7.78 16.98 -29.38
CA ASP A 62 -6.33 17.07 -29.62
C ASP A 62 -5.93 18.21 -30.55
N VAL A 63 -6.83 18.59 -31.44
CA VAL A 63 -6.61 19.69 -32.38
C VAL A 63 -6.72 21.04 -31.64
N VAL A 64 -7.75 21.20 -30.79
CA VAL A 64 -7.91 22.38 -29.93
C VAL A 64 -6.74 22.52 -28.93
N LYS A 65 -6.21 21.39 -28.43
CA LYS A 65 -5.00 21.35 -27.58
C LYS A 65 -3.77 21.91 -28.28
N ARG A 66 -3.46 21.42 -29.50
CA ARG A 66 -2.29 21.90 -30.28
C ARG A 66 -2.43 23.38 -30.62
N LEU A 67 -3.64 23.83 -30.95
CA LEU A 67 -3.90 25.25 -31.19
C LEU A 67 -3.71 26.09 -29.92
N GLY A 68 -4.27 25.67 -28.78
CA GLY A 68 -4.15 26.41 -27.53
C GLY A 68 -2.69 26.63 -27.16
N GLN A 69 -1.88 25.56 -27.24
CA GLN A 69 -0.44 25.65 -27.01
C GLN A 69 0.24 26.63 -27.97
N HIS A 70 -0.09 26.56 -29.26
CA HIS A 70 0.45 27.46 -30.28
C HIS A 70 0.06 28.93 -30.03
N PHE A 71 -1.20 29.20 -29.68
CA PHE A 71 -1.68 30.54 -29.33
C PHE A 71 -0.98 31.11 -28.11
N PHE A 72 -0.87 30.34 -27.02
CA PHE A 72 -0.23 30.81 -25.79
C PHE A 72 1.27 31.08 -25.99
N ASP A 73 1.96 30.26 -26.79
CA ASP A 73 3.36 30.50 -27.15
C ASP A 73 3.52 31.80 -27.96
N LEU A 74 2.67 32.02 -28.98
CA LEU A 74 2.67 33.26 -29.76
C LEU A 74 2.32 34.49 -28.90
N ASN A 75 1.35 34.36 -28.01
CA ASN A 75 0.92 35.44 -27.14
C ASN A 75 1.98 35.81 -26.08
N GLY A 76 2.68 34.82 -25.51
CA GLY A 76 3.78 35.06 -24.57
C GLY A 76 4.97 35.78 -25.20
N ARG A 77 5.13 35.65 -26.52
CA ARG A 77 6.18 36.32 -27.31
C ARG A 77 5.72 37.62 -27.97
N ILE A 78 4.52 38.12 -27.64
CA ILE A 78 3.92 39.26 -28.35
C ILE A 78 4.77 40.53 -28.28
N ASN A 79 5.47 40.73 -27.18
CA ASN A 79 6.35 41.89 -26.96
C ASN A 79 7.63 41.83 -27.83
N LEU A 80 7.89 40.71 -28.50
CA LEU A 80 8.99 40.55 -29.46
C LEU A 80 8.57 40.93 -30.90
N PHE A 81 7.29 41.21 -31.15
CA PHE A 81 6.80 41.67 -32.45
C PHE A 81 6.90 43.19 -32.57
N ILE A 82 7.45 43.67 -33.68
CA ILE A 82 7.27 45.06 -34.13
C ILE A 82 5.96 45.09 -34.91
N CYS A 83 4.95 45.82 -34.40
CA CYS A 83 3.60 45.87 -34.97
C CYS A 83 3.21 47.29 -35.34
N THR A 84 2.60 47.47 -36.51
CA THR A 84 1.83 48.68 -36.86
C THR A 84 0.54 48.76 -36.02
N ASN A 85 -0.13 49.92 -36.02
CA ASN A 85 -1.40 50.09 -35.31
C ASN A 85 -2.51 49.17 -35.86
N GLU A 86 -2.54 48.98 -37.18
CA GLU A 86 -3.46 48.05 -37.84
C GLU A 86 -3.19 46.60 -37.43
N GLU A 87 -1.93 46.18 -37.36
CA GLU A 87 -1.55 44.84 -36.91
C GLU A 87 -1.89 44.61 -35.44
N ARG A 88 -1.74 45.62 -34.58
CA ARG A 88 -2.16 45.52 -33.17
C ARG A 88 -3.68 45.32 -33.06
N GLN A 89 -4.45 46.05 -33.86
CA GLN A 89 -5.90 45.92 -33.90
C GLN A 89 -6.33 44.55 -34.44
N TYR A 90 -5.65 44.06 -35.48
CA TYR A 90 -5.83 42.70 -36.00
C TYR A 90 -5.58 41.64 -34.93
N ILE A 91 -4.42 41.67 -34.26
CA ILE A 91 -4.09 40.71 -33.19
C ILE A 91 -5.14 40.76 -32.07
N LYS A 92 -5.60 41.95 -31.67
CA LYS A 92 -6.63 42.12 -30.64
C LYS A 92 -7.95 41.42 -31.05
N ASN A 93 -8.37 41.58 -32.31
CA ASN A 93 -9.55 40.92 -32.84
C ASN A 93 -9.38 39.40 -32.94
N THR A 94 -8.21 38.91 -33.39
CA THR A 94 -7.89 37.48 -33.44
C THR A 94 -7.89 36.84 -32.06
N LYS A 95 -7.34 37.52 -31.04
CA LYS A 95 -7.38 37.06 -29.64
C LYS A 95 -8.82 36.90 -29.14
N LYS A 96 -9.68 37.88 -29.42
CA LYS A 96 -11.10 37.80 -29.07
C LYS A 96 -11.76 36.59 -29.72
N ARG A 97 -11.59 36.41 -31.04
CA ARG A 97 -12.11 35.25 -31.79
C ARG A 97 -11.60 33.91 -31.24
N PHE A 98 -10.32 33.84 -30.86
CA PHE A 98 -9.74 32.66 -30.24
C PHE A 98 -10.41 32.35 -28.90
N TYR A 99 -10.56 33.34 -28.01
CA TYR A 99 -11.19 33.10 -26.71
C TYR A 99 -12.66 32.69 -26.81
N ASP A 100 -13.41 33.27 -27.76
CA ASP A 100 -14.79 32.89 -28.04
C ASP A 100 -14.91 31.41 -28.44
N VAL A 101 -13.93 30.89 -29.20
CA VAL A 101 -13.89 29.49 -29.64
C VAL A 101 -13.33 28.57 -28.54
N TYR A 102 -12.26 28.98 -27.89
CA TYR A 102 -11.48 28.16 -26.96
C TYR A 102 -12.18 27.89 -25.63
N PHE A 103 -12.90 28.88 -25.09
CA PHE A 103 -13.57 28.74 -23.79
C PHE A 103 -14.93 28.05 -23.85
N VAL A 104 -15.55 27.94 -25.03
CA VAL A 104 -16.80 27.16 -25.22
C VAL A 104 -16.55 25.67 -24.97
N GLU A 105 -15.40 25.13 -25.41
CA GLU A 105 -14.95 23.76 -25.11
C GLU A 105 -14.45 23.61 -23.66
N ALA A 106 -13.72 24.59 -23.12
CA ALA A 106 -13.18 24.50 -21.76
C ALA A 106 -14.27 24.43 -20.67
N ARG A 107 -15.46 25.00 -20.91
CA ARG A 107 -16.62 24.91 -20.00
C ARG A 107 -17.13 23.48 -19.78
N GLN A 108 -16.83 22.53 -20.67
CA GLN A 108 -17.20 21.13 -20.50
C GLN A 108 -16.24 20.35 -19.59
N ASN A 109 -15.11 20.94 -19.17
CA ASN A 109 -14.10 20.30 -18.33
C ASN A 109 -14.12 20.81 -16.87
N SER A 110 -13.98 19.92 -15.89
CA SER A 110 -13.91 20.31 -14.47
C SER A 110 -12.74 21.27 -14.18
N ILE A 111 -12.91 22.18 -13.21
CA ILE A 111 -11.85 23.11 -12.74
C ILE A 111 -10.56 22.36 -12.37
N LYS A 112 -10.69 21.17 -11.79
CA LYS A 112 -9.56 20.29 -11.45
C LYS A 112 -8.76 19.86 -12.67
N ASN A 113 -9.47 19.53 -13.76
CA ASN A 113 -8.87 19.23 -15.05
C ASN A 113 -8.23 20.49 -15.64
N PHE A 114 -8.91 21.62 -15.65
CA PHE A 114 -8.37 22.90 -16.12
C PHE A 114 -7.02 23.24 -15.46
N ILE A 115 -6.94 23.22 -14.12
CA ILE A 115 -5.68 23.50 -13.41
C ILE A 115 -4.61 22.45 -13.71
N LYS A 116 -4.97 21.16 -13.77
CA LYS A 116 -4.06 20.06 -14.09
C LYS A 116 -3.47 20.19 -15.51
N TYR A 117 -4.27 20.61 -16.48
CA TYR A 117 -3.88 20.70 -17.89
C TYR A 117 -3.12 21.99 -18.20
N TYR A 118 -3.54 23.13 -17.65
CA TYR A 118 -3.00 24.44 -18.02
C TYR A 118 -1.95 24.99 -17.06
N PHE A 119 -1.95 24.56 -15.79
CA PHE A 119 -0.99 25.03 -14.78
C PHE A 119 -0.32 23.86 -14.02
N PRO A 120 0.36 22.93 -14.72
CA PRO A 120 0.97 21.75 -14.08
C PRO A 120 2.06 22.12 -13.07
N ASN A 121 2.73 23.26 -13.24
CA ASN A 121 3.75 23.77 -12.30
C ASN A 121 3.11 24.30 -11.00
N LEU A 122 2.01 25.04 -11.11
CA LEU A 122 1.23 25.51 -9.97
C LEU A 122 0.66 24.33 -9.18
N LEU A 123 0.11 23.33 -9.86
CA LEU A 123 -0.40 22.12 -9.22
C LEU A 123 0.70 21.36 -8.48
N ARG A 124 1.91 21.26 -9.06
CA ARG A 124 3.09 20.69 -8.38
C ARG A 124 3.49 21.48 -7.14
N ALA A 125 3.53 22.82 -7.23
CA ALA A 125 3.84 23.69 -6.11
C ALA A 125 2.81 23.55 -4.97
N ILE A 126 1.51 23.57 -5.29
CA ILE A 126 0.42 23.37 -4.32
C ILE A 126 0.55 22.00 -3.65
N ARG A 127 0.77 20.92 -4.40
CA ARG A 127 0.97 19.58 -3.84
C ARG A 127 2.17 19.53 -2.89
N LYS A 128 3.27 20.22 -3.24
CA LYS A 128 4.47 20.33 -2.40
C LYS A 128 4.15 21.06 -1.10
N ILE A 129 3.44 22.20 -1.15
CA ILE A 129 3.00 22.96 0.02
C ILE A 129 2.10 22.10 0.93
N VAL A 130 1.09 21.44 0.36
CA VAL A 130 0.18 20.56 1.12
C VAL A 130 0.94 19.39 1.76
N ARG A 131 1.96 18.85 1.09
CA ARG A 131 2.80 17.79 1.66
C ARG A 131 3.63 18.31 2.84
N TYR A 132 4.25 19.48 2.72
CA TYR A 132 5.00 20.05 3.83
C TYR A 132 4.10 20.44 4.99
N SER A 133 2.96 21.07 4.74
CA SER A 133 2.03 21.45 5.82
C SER A 133 1.55 20.22 6.60
N LYS A 134 1.19 19.13 5.91
CA LYS A 134 0.88 17.85 6.56
C LYS A 134 2.04 17.34 7.41
N PHE A 135 3.26 17.37 6.90
CA PHE A 135 4.43 16.92 7.64
C PHE A 135 4.72 17.80 8.87
N THR A 136 4.63 19.12 8.73
CA THR A 136 4.78 20.07 9.85
C THR A 136 3.73 19.81 10.92
N VAL A 137 2.47 19.56 10.54
CA VAL A 137 1.42 19.19 11.50
C VAL A 137 1.74 17.88 12.22
N THR A 138 2.25 16.86 11.52
CA THR A 138 2.71 15.62 12.14
C THR A 138 3.83 15.88 13.15
N LEU A 139 4.81 16.72 12.79
CA LEU A 139 5.93 17.05 13.67
C LEU A 139 5.50 17.83 14.92
N LEU A 140 4.60 18.81 14.74
CA LEU A 140 4.04 19.58 15.86
C LEU A 140 3.24 18.68 16.79
N LYS A 141 2.38 17.82 16.24
CA LYS A 141 1.68 16.80 17.03
C LYS A 141 2.67 15.92 17.79
N TYR A 142 3.75 15.49 17.14
CA TYR A 142 4.79 14.69 17.77
C TYR A 142 5.45 15.39 18.97
N CYS A 143 5.84 16.66 18.82
CA CYS A 143 6.44 17.44 19.90
C CYS A 143 5.48 17.66 21.09
N LEU A 144 4.18 17.72 20.85
CA LEU A 144 3.17 17.88 21.91
C LEU A 144 2.94 16.60 22.72
N MET A 145 3.65 15.50 22.43
CA MET A 145 3.35 14.16 22.96
C MET A 145 4.37 13.63 23.95
N PHE A 146 5.24 14.48 24.48
CA PHE A 146 6.17 14.10 25.54
C PHE A 146 5.51 13.74 26.87
N GLU A 147 4.19 13.90 27.00
CA GLU A 147 3.41 13.31 28.10
C GLU A 147 3.22 11.79 27.96
N LYS A 148 3.26 11.24 26.74
CA LYS A 148 3.11 9.79 26.52
C LYS A 148 4.38 9.04 26.93
N LYS A 149 4.24 7.81 27.42
CA LYS A 149 5.39 7.03 27.93
C LYS A 149 6.22 6.37 26.82
N ALA A 150 5.56 5.98 25.73
CA ALA A 150 6.21 5.29 24.62
C ALA A 150 5.76 5.79 23.24
N VAL A 151 6.55 5.46 22.22
CA VAL A 151 6.25 5.70 20.81
C VAL A 151 6.11 4.36 20.11
N LEU A 152 4.91 4.03 19.63
CA LEU A 152 4.65 2.89 18.77
C LEU A 152 4.96 3.30 17.33
N ILE A 153 6.14 2.95 16.84
CA ILE A 153 6.70 3.42 15.58
C ILE A 153 6.65 2.32 14.51
N ASP A 154 6.57 2.71 13.24
CA ASP A 154 6.53 1.80 12.09
C ASP A 154 5.23 0.98 11.98
N THR A 155 4.08 1.56 12.35
CA THR A 155 2.80 0.85 12.18
C THR A 155 2.40 0.71 10.71
N PRO A 156 1.76 -0.41 10.32
CA PRO A 156 1.41 -0.68 8.94
C PRO A 156 0.30 0.27 8.46
N THR A 157 0.37 0.57 7.16
CA THR A 157 -0.68 1.30 6.43
C THR A 157 -1.15 0.56 5.18
N HIS A 158 -0.55 -0.59 4.86
CA HIS A 158 -0.89 -1.43 3.72
C HIS A 158 -2.14 -2.28 3.99
N GLY A 159 -2.56 -3.05 2.99
CA GLY A 159 -3.79 -3.84 3.08
C GLY A 159 -3.73 -5.10 3.95
N ASN A 160 -2.56 -5.58 4.41
CA ASN A 160 -2.46 -6.84 5.16
C ASN A 160 -3.08 -6.73 6.57
N LEU A 161 -4.29 -7.28 6.73
CA LEU A 161 -5.05 -7.19 7.98
C LEU A 161 -4.43 -7.99 9.13
N GLY A 162 -3.53 -8.94 8.87
CA GLY A 162 -2.77 -9.64 9.90
C GLY A 162 -1.90 -8.68 10.72
N ASP A 163 -1.12 -7.84 10.04
CA ASP A 163 -0.25 -6.85 10.70
C ASP A 163 -1.09 -5.75 11.40
N HIS A 164 -2.26 -5.43 10.84
CA HIS A 164 -3.22 -4.55 11.50
C HIS A 164 -3.81 -5.17 12.78
N ALA A 165 -4.06 -6.49 12.80
CA ALA A 165 -4.50 -7.20 14.00
C ALA A 165 -3.39 -7.26 15.06
N ILE A 166 -2.12 -7.43 14.65
CA ILE A 166 -0.96 -7.32 15.54
C ILE A 166 -0.97 -5.96 16.24
N VAL A 167 -0.97 -4.86 15.49
CA VAL A 167 -0.95 -3.51 16.08
C VAL A 167 -2.16 -3.26 16.97
N LEU A 168 -3.34 -3.73 16.59
CA LEU A 168 -4.54 -3.59 17.41
C LEU A 168 -4.39 -4.30 18.76
N THR A 169 -3.89 -5.55 18.75
CA THR A 169 -3.70 -6.34 19.97
C THR A 169 -2.60 -5.76 20.86
N GLN A 170 -1.52 -5.29 20.26
CA GLN A 170 -0.46 -4.57 20.98
C GLN A 170 -1.01 -3.33 21.70
N LYS A 171 -1.83 -2.51 21.03
CA LYS A 171 -2.44 -1.34 21.65
C LYS A 171 -3.34 -1.73 22.81
N GLN A 172 -4.12 -2.81 22.70
CA GLN A 172 -4.92 -3.34 23.81
C GLN A 172 -4.05 -3.76 24.99
N LEU A 173 -2.96 -4.49 24.74
CA LEU A 173 -2.05 -4.96 25.78
C LEU A 173 -1.36 -3.79 26.50
N LEU A 174 -0.88 -2.80 25.74
CA LEU A 174 -0.23 -1.60 26.28
C LEU A 174 -1.20 -0.77 27.15
N VAL A 175 -2.43 -0.55 26.66
CA VAL A 175 -3.47 0.16 27.42
C VAL A 175 -3.84 -0.58 28.71
N LYS A 176 -4.02 -1.91 28.64
CA LYS A 176 -4.29 -2.75 29.83
C LYS A 176 -3.20 -2.63 30.89
N ASN A 177 -1.95 -2.43 30.47
CA ASN A 177 -0.80 -2.22 31.34
C ASN A 177 -0.48 -0.73 31.60
N LYS A 178 -1.43 0.18 31.36
CA LYS A 178 -1.30 1.63 31.63
C LYS A 178 -0.16 2.33 30.88
N VAL A 179 0.33 1.74 29.79
CA VAL A 179 1.34 2.35 28.91
C VAL A 179 0.65 3.17 27.83
N SER A 180 0.79 4.49 27.92
CA SER A 180 0.26 5.41 26.92
C SER A 180 1.24 5.56 25.77
N THR A 181 0.75 5.42 24.53
CA THR A 181 1.59 5.47 23.33
C THR A 181 1.16 6.54 22.34
N HIS A 182 2.14 7.07 21.61
CA HIS A 182 1.89 7.75 20.35
C HIS A 182 2.13 6.79 19.18
N GLU A 183 1.19 6.72 18.23
CA GLU A 183 1.37 5.94 17.01
C GLU A 183 2.00 6.75 15.89
N LEU A 184 3.08 6.24 15.31
CA LEU A 184 3.70 6.73 14.08
C LEU A 184 3.73 5.62 13.03
N SER A 185 3.06 5.85 11.90
CA SER A 185 3.04 4.89 10.80
C SER A 185 4.35 4.85 10.03
N ALA A 186 4.63 3.71 9.40
CA ALA A 186 5.74 3.54 8.46
C ALA A 186 5.82 4.69 7.45
N SER A 187 4.69 5.03 6.82
CA SER A 187 4.58 6.10 5.82
C SER A 187 4.84 7.52 6.37
N ALA A 188 4.69 7.74 7.67
CA ALA A 188 4.97 9.03 8.29
C ALA A 188 6.48 9.25 8.48
N ILE A 189 7.18 8.18 8.86
CA ILE A 189 8.58 8.21 9.33
C ILE A 189 9.61 7.81 8.28
N ASP A 190 9.21 7.10 7.21
CA ASP A 190 10.15 6.53 6.24
C ASP A 190 11.13 7.59 5.69
N TYR A 191 12.44 7.33 5.85
CA TYR A 191 13.56 8.23 5.57
C TYR A 191 13.61 9.53 6.38
N LYS A 192 12.87 9.61 7.49
CA LYS A 192 12.80 10.73 8.42
C LYS A 192 12.99 10.29 9.87
N GLU A 193 13.41 9.05 10.09
CA GLU A 193 13.58 8.44 11.42
C GLU A 193 14.50 9.30 12.29
N TYR A 194 15.56 9.88 11.71
CA TYR A 194 16.49 10.77 12.40
C TYR A 194 15.82 12.02 13.00
N LEU A 195 14.79 12.58 12.35
CA LEU A 195 14.10 13.78 12.83
C LEU A 195 13.26 13.44 14.06
N PHE A 196 12.52 12.34 14.00
CA PHE A 196 11.75 11.85 15.13
C PHE A 196 12.66 11.48 16.29
N ALA A 197 13.78 10.80 16.04
CA ALA A 197 14.77 10.47 17.06
C ALA A 197 15.33 11.73 17.76
N LYS A 198 15.72 12.77 17.01
CA LYS A 198 16.20 14.04 17.58
C LYS A 198 15.19 14.74 18.49
N LEU A 199 13.90 14.57 18.19
CA LEU A 199 12.82 15.16 18.97
C LEU A 199 12.40 14.28 20.15
N THR A 200 12.81 13.01 20.20
CA THR A 200 12.36 12.08 21.24
C THR A 200 13.21 12.23 22.50
N PRO A 201 12.60 12.47 23.68
CA PRO A 201 13.33 12.42 24.94
C PRO A 201 13.88 11.02 25.19
N LYS A 202 15.10 10.94 25.74
CA LYS A 202 15.82 9.67 25.95
C LYS A 202 15.11 8.71 26.89
N ASN A 203 14.27 9.23 27.81
CA ASN A 203 13.48 8.43 28.74
C ASN A 203 12.22 7.79 28.12
N LYS A 204 11.95 8.01 26.82
CA LYS A 204 10.83 7.36 26.12
C LYS A 204 11.24 6.00 25.59
N CYS A 205 10.34 5.04 25.68
CA CYS A 205 10.50 3.74 25.04
C CYS A 205 10.03 3.79 23.59
N ILE A 206 10.79 3.21 22.68
CA ILE A 206 10.41 2.97 21.29
C ILE A 206 9.90 1.54 21.17
N ILE A 207 8.73 1.39 20.58
CA ILE A 207 8.09 0.10 20.37
C ILE A 207 7.90 -0.10 18.88
N ILE A 208 8.49 -1.16 18.33
CA ILE A 208 8.28 -1.59 16.94
C ILE A 208 7.27 -2.75 16.95
N PRO A 209 6.23 -2.74 16.10
CA PRO A 209 5.30 -3.84 16.00
C PRO A 209 5.94 -5.19 15.71
N GLY A 210 5.24 -6.25 16.12
CA GLY A 210 5.50 -7.62 15.68
C GLY A 210 5.14 -7.82 14.21
N GLY A 211 5.32 -9.04 13.71
CA GLY A 211 5.08 -9.34 12.30
C GLY A 211 6.01 -10.40 11.75
N GLY A 212 6.33 -10.29 10.47
CA GLY A 212 7.25 -11.20 9.78
C GLY A 212 8.06 -10.51 8.70
N PHE A 213 8.51 -9.29 8.98
CA PHE A 213 9.20 -8.42 8.03
C PHE A 213 10.71 -8.27 8.32
N LEU A 214 11.23 -9.00 9.31
CA LEU A 214 12.66 -9.03 9.59
C LEU A 214 13.35 -10.15 8.79
N GLY A 215 14.31 -9.75 7.96
CA GLY A 215 15.09 -10.66 7.13
C GLY A 215 15.15 -10.22 5.67
N THR A 216 15.50 -11.15 4.77
CA THR A 216 15.80 -10.83 3.36
C THR A 216 14.57 -10.70 2.47
N LEU A 217 13.41 -11.21 2.89
CA LEU A 217 12.19 -11.22 2.07
C LEU A 217 11.53 -9.85 1.96
N TRP A 218 11.65 -9.02 3.00
CA TRP A 218 11.00 -7.71 3.12
C TRP A 218 12.05 -6.61 3.37
N PRO A 219 12.93 -6.33 2.39
CA PRO A 219 14.12 -5.54 2.63
C PRO A 219 13.83 -4.07 2.97
N ASN A 220 12.75 -3.49 2.46
CA ASN A 220 12.38 -2.11 2.75
C ASN A 220 11.97 -1.93 4.22
N GLU A 221 11.20 -2.88 4.75
CA GLU A 221 10.74 -2.93 6.13
C GLU A 221 11.91 -3.21 7.08
N GLU A 222 12.74 -4.21 6.79
CA GLU A 222 13.92 -4.54 7.60
C GLU A 222 14.94 -3.38 7.63
N GLU A 223 15.19 -2.73 6.50
CA GLU A 223 16.05 -1.54 6.43
C GLU A 223 15.51 -0.39 7.26
N ARG A 224 14.18 -0.20 7.27
CA ARG A 224 13.55 0.83 8.10
C ARG A 224 13.72 0.51 9.59
N VAL A 225 13.56 -0.74 10.01
CA VAL A 225 13.87 -1.15 11.39
C VAL A 225 15.32 -0.86 11.75
N ARG A 226 16.28 -1.21 10.88
CA ARG A 226 17.70 -0.87 11.08
C ARG A 226 17.93 0.64 11.22
N ARG A 227 17.27 1.47 10.39
CA ARG A 227 17.35 2.94 10.51
C ARG A 227 16.77 3.43 11.84
N ILE A 228 15.64 2.87 12.29
CA ILE A 228 15.05 3.20 13.59
C ILE A 228 16.05 2.86 14.71
N ILE A 229 16.54 1.63 14.78
CA ILE A 229 17.49 1.20 15.81
C ILE A 229 18.74 2.09 15.82
N ASN A 230 19.29 2.39 14.64
CA ASN A 230 20.48 3.23 14.53
C ASN A 230 20.23 4.71 14.92
N CYS A 231 19.01 5.23 14.71
CA CYS A 231 18.68 6.62 15.06
C CYS A 231 18.34 6.79 16.54
N PHE A 232 17.64 5.83 17.14
CA PHE A 232 17.11 5.89 18.51
C PHE A 232 18.04 5.23 19.56
N LYS A 233 19.36 5.35 19.36
CA LYS A 233 20.41 4.68 20.14
C LYS A 233 20.41 4.90 21.66
N ASP A 234 19.81 6.00 22.11
CA ASP A 234 19.77 6.37 23.54
C ASP A 234 18.42 6.00 24.20
N ASN A 235 17.49 5.45 23.44
CA ASN A 235 16.16 5.04 23.91
C ASN A 235 16.12 3.53 24.14
N LYS A 236 15.30 3.06 25.10
CA LYS A 236 14.93 1.64 25.14
C LYS A 236 14.14 1.29 23.88
N ILE A 237 14.50 0.22 23.19
CA ILE A 237 13.78 -0.28 22.02
C ILE A 237 13.26 -1.68 22.30
N ILE A 238 11.94 -1.86 22.13
CA ILE A 238 11.26 -3.15 22.24
C ILE A 238 10.67 -3.49 20.87
N ILE A 239 11.06 -4.64 20.32
CA ILE A 239 10.45 -5.17 19.09
C ILE A 239 9.51 -6.30 19.49
N PHE A 240 8.22 -6.10 19.25
CA PHE A 240 7.17 -7.08 19.54
C PHE A 240 7.33 -8.37 18.71
N PRO A 241 6.60 -9.45 19.00
CA PRO A 241 6.88 -10.78 18.47
C PRO A 241 7.02 -10.83 16.94
N GLN A 242 8.23 -11.11 16.45
CA GLN A 242 8.59 -11.16 15.03
C GLN A 242 8.86 -12.58 14.55
N THR A 243 8.68 -12.79 13.26
CA THR A 243 9.37 -13.85 12.52
C THR A 243 10.61 -13.26 11.83
N VAL A 244 11.75 -13.94 12.01
CA VAL A 244 13.06 -13.57 11.46
C VAL A 244 13.49 -14.61 10.44
N SER A 245 13.87 -14.18 9.22
CA SER A 245 14.26 -15.10 8.15
C SER A 245 15.27 -14.47 7.19
N TYR A 246 16.55 -14.86 7.31
CA TYR A 246 17.60 -14.44 6.37
C TYR A 246 17.90 -15.54 5.36
N ASP A 247 18.09 -15.18 4.10
CA ASP A 247 18.69 -16.07 3.10
C ASP A 247 20.17 -16.28 3.43
N LEU A 248 20.49 -17.48 3.91
CA LEU A 248 21.86 -17.87 4.24
C LEU A 248 22.58 -18.55 3.08
N THR A 249 21.87 -18.85 1.99
CA THR A 249 22.39 -19.58 0.83
C THR A 249 23.13 -18.65 -0.13
N SER A 250 22.64 -17.42 -0.32
CA SER A 250 23.28 -16.42 -1.17
C SER A 250 24.33 -15.58 -0.44
N GLU A 251 25.32 -15.09 -1.19
CA GLU A 251 26.31 -14.15 -0.65
C GLU A 251 25.68 -12.81 -0.25
N SER A 252 24.72 -12.33 -1.04
CA SER A 252 23.97 -11.10 -0.76
C SER A 252 23.16 -11.22 0.54
N GLY A 253 22.48 -12.35 0.77
CA GLY A 253 21.74 -12.61 2.00
C GLY A 253 22.63 -12.69 3.24
N ARG A 254 23.81 -13.33 3.14
CA ARG A 254 24.83 -13.32 4.21
C ARG A 254 25.38 -11.92 4.48
N LYS A 255 25.59 -11.10 3.45
CA LYS A 255 25.99 -9.69 3.62
C LYS A 255 24.87 -8.89 4.31
N TYR A 256 23.63 -9.13 3.93
CA TYR A 256 22.45 -8.47 4.52
C TYR A 256 22.34 -8.79 6.02
N LEU A 257 22.49 -10.06 6.40
CA LEU A 257 22.57 -10.49 7.79
C LEU A 257 23.70 -9.78 8.56
N LYS A 258 24.91 -9.71 8.00
CA LYS A 258 26.05 -9.02 8.65
C LYS A 258 25.78 -7.54 8.90
N GLN A 259 25.06 -6.87 8.01
CA GLN A 259 24.67 -5.47 8.23
C GLN A 259 23.68 -5.33 9.39
N ALA A 260 22.69 -6.22 9.47
CA ALA A 260 21.76 -6.27 10.59
C ALA A 260 22.50 -6.56 11.91
N GLN A 261 23.41 -7.54 11.92
CA GLN A 261 24.22 -7.89 13.08
C GLN A 261 24.98 -6.68 13.63
N LYS A 262 25.63 -5.91 12.75
CA LYS A 262 26.37 -4.70 13.14
C LYS A 262 25.48 -3.67 13.84
N ILE A 263 24.25 -3.48 13.35
CA ILE A 263 23.34 -2.45 13.89
C ILE A 263 22.66 -2.93 15.17
N TYR A 264 22.12 -4.15 15.18
CA TYR A 264 21.39 -4.67 16.34
C TYR A 264 22.31 -4.87 17.53
N SER A 265 23.52 -5.39 17.31
CA SER A 265 24.50 -5.63 18.38
C SER A 265 25.13 -4.35 18.94
N ALA A 266 25.04 -3.23 18.20
CA ALA A 266 25.56 -1.94 18.66
C ALA A 266 24.59 -1.21 19.61
N HIS A 267 23.34 -1.66 19.73
CA HIS A 267 22.33 -1.02 20.56
C HIS A 267 22.30 -1.67 21.96
N SER A 268 22.60 -0.90 23.00
CA SER A 268 22.77 -1.43 24.36
C SER A 268 21.46 -1.77 25.08
N ASN A 269 20.32 -1.23 24.62
CA ASN A 269 19.01 -1.41 25.27
C ASN A 269 17.94 -1.83 24.25
N LEU A 270 18.19 -2.94 23.57
CA LEU A 270 17.34 -3.51 22.52
C LEU A 270 16.88 -4.92 22.91
N THR A 271 15.57 -5.10 23.04
CA THR A 271 14.97 -6.40 23.31
C THR A 271 14.08 -6.84 22.15
N PHE A 272 14.34 -8.05 21.66
CA PHE A 272 13.55 -8.70 20.62
C PHE A 272 12.61 -9.74 21.22
N PHE A 273 11.35 -9.67 20.81
CA PHE A 273 10.45 -10.80 20.95
C PHE A 273 10.33 -11.51 19.61
N VAL A 274 10.37 -12.84 19.64
CA VAL A 274 10.15 -13.69 18.47
C VAL A 274 8.97 -14.62 18.74
N ARG A 275 8.16 -14.87 17.71
CA ARG A 275 6.88 -15.58 17.88
C ARG A 275 6.96 -17.09 17.72
N GLU A 276 8.13 -17.61 17.34
CA GLU A 276 8.31 -19.01 17.01
C GLU A 276 9.78 -19.46 17.12
N LYS A 277 9.98 -20.77 17.32
CA LYS A 277 11.27 -21.37 17.72
C LYS A 277 12.39 -21.18 16.70
N GLN A 278 12.11 -21.25 15.41
CA GLN A 278 13.12 -21.09 14.36
C GLN A 278 13.72 -19.67 14.37
N SER A 279 12.88 -18.64 14.54
CA SER A 279 13.32 -17.26 14.71
C SER A 279 14.16 -17.09 15.98
N TYR A 280 13.77 -17.75 17.07
CA TYR A 280 14.56 -17.75 18.30
C TYR A 280 15.96 -18.35 18.09
N GLU A 281 16.05 -19.49 17.42
CA GLU A 281 17.32 -20.14 17.10
C GLU A 281 18.19 -19.26 16.17
N ILE A 282 17.59 -18.61 15.17
CA ILE A 282 18.30 -17.64 14.30
C ILE A 282 18.84 -16.48 15.13
N MET A 283 18.03 -15.89 16.00
CA MET A 283 18.43 -14.77 16.85
C MET A 283 19.56 -15.17 17.79
N GLN A 284 19.45 -16.32 18.46
CA GLN A 284 20.50 -16.80 19.36
C GLN A 284 21.82 -17.10 18.63
N LYS A 285 21.74 -17.70 17.43
CA LYS A 285 22.92 -18.05 16.64
C LYS A 285 23.64 -16.84 16.06
N TYR A 286 22.89 -15.86 15.55
CA TYR A 286 23.45 -14.77 14.76
C TYR A 286 23.49 -13.42 15.49
N PHE A 287 22.75 -13.26 16.58
CA PHE A 287 22.67 -12.03 17.37
C PHE A 287 22.81 -12.32 18.88
N PRO A 288 23.85 -13.05 19.32
CA PRO A 288 23.95 -13.55 20.70
C PRO A 288 24.04 -12.43 21.76
N SER A 289 24.40 -11.21 21.36
CA SER A 289 24.45 -10.05 22.26
C SER A 289 23.12 -9.30 22.37
N VAL A 290 22.11 -9.67 21.59
CA VAL A 290 20.79 -9.02 21.56
C VAL A 290 19.85 -9.84 22.42
N GLU A 291 19.28 -9.21 23.45
CA GLU A 291 18.29 -9.87 24.30
C GLU A 291 17.11 -10.33 23.44
N THR A 292 16.87 -11.65 23.42
CA THR A 292 15.82 -12.25 22.62
C THR A 292 14.96 -13.15 23.48
N VAL A 293 13.65 -13.01 23.37
CA VAL A 293 12.66 -13.75 24.14
C VAL A 293 11.64 -14.40 23.21
N LEU A 294 11.37 -15.69 23.42
CA LEU A 294 10.36 -16.44 22.69
C LEU A 294 9.00 -16.30 23.41
N VAL A 295 7.99 -15.86 22.68
CA VAL A 295 6.59 -15.76 23.13
C VAL A 295 5.66 -16.16 21.98
N PRO A 296 4.33 -16.32 22.19
CA PRO A 296 3.41 -16.60 21.09
C PRO A 296 3.17 -15.37 20.20
N ASP A 297 2.45 -15.56 19.09
CA ASP A 297 1.97 -14.43 18.29
C ASP A 297 0.94 -13.61 19.08
N ILE A 298 1.16 -12.29 19.15
CA ILE A 298 0.35 -11.40 19.99
C ILE A 298 -1.13 -11.42 19.64
N VAL A 299 -1.51 -11.71 18.39
CA VAL A 299 -2.92 -11.73 17.93
C VAL A 299 -3.74 -12.82 18.64
N THR A 300 -3.10 -13.83 19.23
CA THR A 300 -3.77 -14.81 20.10
C THR A 300 -4.47 -14.16 21.31
N LEU A 301 -4.01 -12.98 21.75
CA LEU A 301 -4.64 -12.22 22.82
C LEU A 301 -5.72 -11.23 22.34
N LEU A 302 -5.98 -11.14 21.03
CA LEU A 302 -6.86 -10.12 20.47
C LEU A 302 -8.26 -10.21 21.08
N ASP A 303 -8.69 -9.13 21.71
CA ASP A 303 -10.00 -9.06 22.32
C ASP A 303 -10.95 -8.26 21.43
N MET A 304 -11.94 -8.94 20.85
CA MET A 304 -12.90 -8.30 19.98
C MET A 304 -14.27 -8.95 20.10
N ASP A 305 -15.28 -8.09 20.27
CA ASP A 305 -16.67 -8.52 20.22
C ASP A 305 -17.10 -8.75 18.77
N ILE A 306 -17.42 -10.01 18.45
CA ILE A 306 -17.77 -10.51 17.13
C ILE A 306 -19.09 -11.28 17.28
N ALA A 307 -20.07 -11.04 16.39
CA ALA A 307 -21.43 -11.59 16.48
C ALA A 307 -21.50 -13.13 16.44
N GLY A 308 -22.68 -13.71 16.75
CA GLY A 308 -22.93 -15.15 16.95
C GLY A 308 -22.61 -16.11 15.79
N GLN A 309 -22.75 -17.41 16.05
CA GLN A 309 -22.21 -18.53 15.25
C GLN A 309 -23.19 -19.14 14.23
N ASN A 310 -23.78 -18.36 13.34
CA ASN A 310 -24.42 -18.96 12.15
C ASN A 310 -23.35 -19.20 11.09
N ARG A 311 -22.78 -20.41 11.10
CA ARG A 311 -21.70 -20.82 10.20
C ARG A 311 -22.24 -21.42 8.91
N LYS A 312 -21.66 -21.02 7.79
CA LYS A 312 -21.92 -21.56 6.45
C LYS A 312 -20.66 -21.45 5.59
N ASP A 313 -20.60 -22.25 4.54
CA ASP A 313 -19.58 -22.15 3.50
C ASP A 313 -18.17 -22.53 3.99
N ILE A 314 -17.33 -22.92 3.05
CA ILE A 314 -15.90 -23.17 3.23
C ILE A 314 -15.15 -22.01 2.59
N LEU A 315 -14.24 -21.38 3.35
CA LEU A 315 -13.46 -20.25 2.86
C LEU A 315 -12.00 -20.63 2.60
N PHE A 316 -11.53 -20.33 1.40
CA PHE A 316 -10.15 -20.51 0.98
C PHE A 316 -9.38 -19.20 1.14
N CYS A 317 -8.51 -19.13 2.14
CA CYS A 317 -7.63 -18.01 2.43
C CYS A 317 -6.18 -18.34 2.04
N MET A 318 -5.94 -18.46 0.73
CA MET A 318 -4.65 -18.90 0.17
C MET A 318 -3.80 -17.72 -0.32
N ARG A 319 -2.47 -17.83 -0.25
CA ARG A 319 -1.54 -16.83 -0.79
C ARG A 319 -1.48 -16.86 -2.31
N SER A 320 -1.15 -15.70 -2.87
CA SER A 320 -0.93 -15.50 -4.31
C SER A 320 0.37 -14.77 -4.61
N ASP A 321 1.21 -14.55 -3.60
CA ASP A 321 2.46 -13.80 -3.69
C ASP A 321 3.66 -14.72 -3.54
N LEU A 322 4.85 -14.16 -3.29
CA LEU A 322 6.12 -14.88 -3.21
C LEU A 322 6.17 -15.97 -2.11
N GLU A 323 5.22 -15.97 -1.17
CA GLU A 323 5.14 -16.98 -0.12
C GLU A 323 4.07 -18.06 -0.42
N LYS A 324 3.45 -18.07 -1.63
CA LYS A 324 2.54 -19.13 -2.07
C LYS A 324 3.25 -20.48 -2.06
N ASN A 325 2.65 -21.47 -1.41
CA ASN A 325 3.22 -22.82 -1.30
C ASN A 325 2.36 -23.92 -1.95
N VAL A 326 1.05 -23.73 -2.04
CA VAL A 326 0.13 -24.71 -2.66
C VAL A 326 -0.03 -24.40 -4.14
N THR A 327 0.20 -25.37 -5.03
CA THR A 327 0.05 -25.18 -6.48
C THR A 327 -1.43 -25.11 -6.89
N ASP A 328 -1.71 -24.64 -8.10
CA ASP A 328 -3.09 -24.53 -8.57
C ASP A 328 -3.73 -25.91 -8.80
N GLU A 329 -2.94 -26.91 -9.18
CA GLU A 329 -3.36 -28.32 -9.29
C GLU A 329 -3.72 -28.90 -7.91
N GLN A 330 -2.88 -28.66 -6.91
CA GLN A 330 -3.15 -29.07 -5.53
C GLN A 330 -4.41 -28.41 -4.97
N LEU A 331 -4.61 -27.11 -5.24
CA LEU A 331 -5.85 -26.41 -4.86
C LEU A 331 -7.09 -27.03 -5.51
N ALA A 332 -7.01 -27.44 -6.78
CA ALA A 332 -8.11 -28.09 -7.47
C ALA A 332 -8.43 -29.47 -6.84
N GLU A 333 -7.41 -30.25 -6.49
CA GLU A 333 -7.60 -31.54 -5.80
C GLU A 333 -8.26 -31.34 -4.42
N ILE A 334 -7.80 -30.37 -3.63
CA ILE A 334 -8.40 -30.01 -2.34
C ILE A 334 -9.89 -29.65 -2.49
N GLN A 335 -10.23 -28.86 -3.51
CA GLN A 335 -11.62 -28.50 -3.79
C GLN A 335 -12.48 -29.70 -4.16
N GLN A 336 -11.94 -30.65 -4.93
CA GLN A 336 -12.65 -31.88 -5.27
C GLN A 336 -12.93 -32.74 -4.03
N ILE A 337 -11.93 -32.93 -3.17
CA ILE A 337 -12.08 -33.66 -1.90
C ILE A 337 -13.17 -33.01 -1.06
N LEU A 338 -13.09 -31.70 -0.81
CA LEU A 338 -14.10 -31.00 0.00
C LEU A 338 -15.50 -31.06 -0.60
N LYS A 339 -15.63 -31.11 -1.94
CA LYS A 339 -16.94 -31.20 -2.62
C LYS A 339 -17.59 -32.57 -2.41
N ILE A 340 -16.78 -33.63 -2.29
CA ILE A 340 -17.25 -34.98 -1.98
C ILE A 340 -17.70 -35.05 -0.51
N HIS A 341 -16.90 -34.52 0.42
CA HIS A 341 -17.20 -34.58 1.86
C HIS A 341 -18.30 -33.61 2.30
N TYR A 342 -18.41 -32.44 1.66
CA TYR A 342 -19.33 -31.36 2.03
C TYR A 342 -20.10 -30.83 0.81
N PRO A 343 -20.96 -31.65 0.17
CA PRO A 343 -21.59 -31.32 -1.12
C PRO A 343 -22.57 -30.13 -1.05
N ASN A 344 -23.05 -29.78 0.15
CA ASN A 344 -24.00 -28.69 0.36
C ASN A 344 -23.32 -27.34 0.70
N GLU A 345 -22.00 -27.33 0.91
CA GLU A 345 -21.28 -26.11 1.30
C GLU A 345 -20.73 -25.38 0.08
N GLN A 346 -20.92 -24.07 0.02
CA GLN A 346 -20.28 -23.26 -1.02
C GLN A 346 -18.81 -23.04 -0.69
N MET A 347 -17.97 -22.95 -1.72
CA MET A 347 -16.55 -22.67 -1.58
C MET A 347 -16.24 -21.28 -2.09
N ASN A 348 -15.77 -20.40 -1.21
CA ASN A 348 -15.49 -19.00 -1.55
C ASN A 348 -14.03 -18.66 -1.27
N LYS A 349 -13.39 -17.93 -2.19
CA LYS A 349 -12.04 -17.42 -1.99
C LYS A 349 -12.08 -16.11 -1.20
N ILE A 350 -11.19 -16.00 -0.23
CA ILE A 350 -10.98 -14.79 0.57
C ILE A 350 -9.48 -14.50 0.69
N ASP A 351 -9.16 -13.32 1.21
CA ASP A 351 -7.78 -12.90 1.46
C ASP A 351 -7.71 -12.09 2.77
N THR A 352 -6.61 -12.18 3.52
CA THR A 352 -6.35 -11.28 4.67
C THR A 352 -5.79 -9.93 4.23
N VAL A 353 -5.51 -9.73 2.95
CA VAL A 353 -5.01 -8.49 2.35
C VAL A 353 -6.15 -7.82 1.59
N VAL A 354 -6.48 -6.59 1.96
CA VAL A 354 -7.42 -5.74 1.21
C VAL A 354 -6.70 -4.95 0.12
N PRO A 355 -7.33 -4.61 -1.01
CA PRO A 355 -6.69 -3.96 -2.14
C PRO A 355 -6.48 -2.44 -1.95
N TYR A 356 -6.59 -1.95 -0.71
CA TYR A 356 -6.48 -0.53 -0.37
C TYR A 356 -5.67 -0.34 0.91
N MET A 357 -5.17 0.88 1.09
CA MET A 357 -4.43 1.26 2.29
C MET A 357 -5.37 1.35 3.50
N VAL A 358 -4.97 0.80 4.63
CA VAL A 358 -5.74 0.84 5.88
C VAL A 358 -5.08 1.85 6.81
N SER A 359 -5.79 2.93 7.11
CA SER A 359 -5.31 3.94 8.07
C SER A 359 -5.52 3.49 9.53
N GLU A 360 -4.88 4.17 10.49
CA GLU A 360 -5.08 3.93 11.93
C GLU A 360 -6.59 3.93 12.31
N GLY A 361 -7.35 4.91 11.81
CA GLY A 361 -8.79 5.03 12.11
C GLY A 361 -9.66 3.93 11.50
N MET A 362 -9.20 3.29 10.42
CA MET A 362 -9.92 2.17 9.78
C MET A 362 -9.55 0.81 10.37
N ARG A 363 -8.35 0.69 10.98
CA ARG A 363 -7.76 -0.57 11.46
C ARG A 363 -8.74 -1.46 12.23
N LYS A 364 -9.38 -0.92 13.27
CA LYS A 364 -10.29 -1.70 14.12
C LYS A 364 -11.48 -2.24 13.33
N LYS A 365 -12.06 -1.42 12.44
CA LYS A 365 -13.20 -1.79 11.61
C LYS A 365 -12.84 -2.89 10.62
N GLU A 366 -11.72 -2.73 9.90
CA GLU A 366 -11.32 -3.71 8.88
C GLU A 366 -10.91 -5.05 9.47
N VAL A 367 -10.17 -5.05 10.59
CA VAL A 367 -9.86 -6.27 11.34
C VAL A 367 -11.16 -6.94 11.82
N LYS A 368 -12.11 -6.17 12.40
CA LYS A 368 -13.41 -6.72 12.81
C LYS A 368 -14.17 -7.34 11.64
N ASN A 369 -14.28 -6.65 10.51
CA ASN A 369 -14.96 -7.16 9.33
C ASN A 369 -14.35 -8.49 8.84
N LYS A 370 -13.02 -8.61 8.89
CA LYS A 370 -12.33 -9.84 8.51
C LYS A 370 -12.59 -10.97 9.50
N LEU A 371 -12.53 -10.71 10.80
CA LEU A 371 -12.83 -11.72 11.81
C LEU A 371 -14.31 -12.16 11.77
N GLU A 372 -15.25 -11.25 11.49
CA GLU A 372 -16.66 -11.59 11.23
C GLU A 372 -16.80 -12.52 10.02
N GLN A 373 -16.02 -12.29 8.96
CA GLN A 373 -15.99 -13.19 7.80
C GLN A 373 -15.48 -14.59 8.17
N PHE A 374 -14.40 -14.68 8.95
CA PHE A 374 -13.85 -15.95 9.43
C PHE A 374 -14.80 -16.68 10.39
N LYS A 375 -15.47 -15.94 11.28
CA LYS A 375 -16.40 -16.51 12.26
C LYS A 375 -17.66 -17.10 11.63
N LYS A 376 -18.08 -16.58 10.47
CA LYS A 376 -19.24 -17.07 9.71
C LYS A 376 -18.93 -18.29 8.85
N ALA A 377 -17.67 -18.68 8.69
CA ALA A 377 -17.31 -19.89 7.95
C ALA A 377 -17.54 -21.15 8.79
N LYS A 378 -17.88 -22.27 8.12
CA LYS A 378 -17.81 -23.60 8.73
C LYS A 378 -16.38 -24.14 8.76
N LEU A 379 -15.61 -23.90 7.70
CA LEU A 379 -14.24 -24.36 7.59
C LEU A 379 -13.38 -23.31 6.87
N ILE A 380 -12.17 -23.09 7.39
CA ILE A 380 -11.13 -22.29 6.74
C ILE A 380 -10.05 -23.22 6.20
N ILE A 381 -9.72 -23.07 4.92
CA ILE A 381 -8.53 -23.65 4.32
C ILE A 381 -7.53 -22.52 4.07
N THR A 382 -6.30 -22.64 4.56
CA THR A 382 -5.34 -21.53 4.48
C THR A 382 -3.88 -21.99 4.47
N ASP A 383 -3.01 -21.23 3.80
CA ASP A 383 -1.55 -21.30 3.93
C ASP A 383 -1.00 -20.02 4.62
N ARG A 384 -1.90 -19.17 5.15
CA ARG A 384 -1.55 -17.93 5.84
C ARG A 384 -1.51 -18.13 7.34
N LEU A 385 -0.40 -17.71 7.95
CA LEU A 385 -0.24 -17.68 9.40
C LEU A 385 -1.39 -16.92 10.08
N HIS A 386 -1.72 -15.71 9.63
CA HIS A 386 -2.85 -14.97 10.20
C HIS A 386 -4.22 -15.53 9.77
N GLY A 387 -4.29 -16.31 8.69
CA GLY A 387 -5.50 -17.08 8.39
C GLY A 387 -5.76 -18.11 9.48
N MET A 388 -4.73 -18.89 9.84
CA MET A 388 -4.80 -19.87 10.93
C MET A 388 -5.09 -19.21 12.28
N ILE A 389 -4.40 -18.11 12.62
CA ILE A 389 -4.65 -17.41 13.90
C ILE A 389 -6.06 -16.81 13.94
N PHE A 390 -6.53 -16.18 12.85
CA PHE A 390 -7.88 -15.63 12.80
C PHE A 390 -8.92 -16.74 12.99
N ALA A 391 -8.76 -17.88 12.34
CA ALA A 391 -9.65 -19.03 12.55
C ALA A 391 -9.58 -19.54 14.00
N THR A 392 -8.39 -19.55 14.61
CA THR A 392 -8.19 -19.94 16.01
C THR A 392 -9.00 -19.04 16.94
N ILE A 393 -8.80 -17.71 16.87
CA ILE A 393 -9.45 -16.76 17.79
C ILE A 393 -10.96 -16.61 17.53
N THR A 394 -11.44 -16.95 16.33
CA THR A 394 -12.89 -17.01 16.03
C THR A 394 -13.51 -18.38 16.31
N ALA A 395 -12.73 -19.31 16.87
CA ALA A 395 -13.11 -20.71 17.11
C ALA A 395 -13.69 -21.39 15.86
N THR A 396 -13.16 -21.06 14.68
CA THR A 396 -13.57 -21.61 13.40
C THR A 396 -12.67 -22.78 13.03
N PRO A 397 -13.23 -23.96 12.68
CA PRO A 397 -12.45 -25.08 12.15
C PRO A 397 -11.53 -24.64 11.02
N CYS A 398 -10.27 -25.11 11.05
CA CYS A 398 -9.24 -24.69 10.12
C CYS A 398 -8.32 -25.84 9.78
N ILE A 399 -8.00 -25.98 8.49
CA ILE A 399 -6.89 -26.82 8.03
C ILE A 399 -5.86 -25.89 7.37
N ALA A 400 -4.71 -25.77 8.04
CA ALA A 400 -3.60 -24.91 7.64
C ALA A 400 -2.53 -25.72 6.91
N PHE A 401 -2.14 -25.28 5.72
CA PHE A 401 -1.04 -25.86 4.97
C PHE A 401 0.30 -25.27 5.41
N GLY A 402 1.32 -26.11 5.42
CA GLY A 402 2.71 -25.70 5.55
C GLY A 402 3.12 -24.66 4.51
N ASN A 403 4.10 -23.82 4.86
CA ASN A 403 4.79 -22.95 3.92
C ASN A 403 6.27 -23.32 3.82
N SER A 404 6.91 -22.92 2.72
CA SER A 404 8.34 -23.16 2.44
C SER A 404 9.29 -22.68 3.55
N ASN A 405 8.85 -21.71 4.34
CA ASN A 405 9.65 -21.10 5.41
C ASN A 405 9.41 -21.71 6.81
N GLY A 406 8.55 -22.72 6.96
CA GLY A 406 8.25 -23.37 8.26
C GLY A 406 7.47 -22.52 9.29
N LYS A 407 7.19 -21.25 8.97
CA LYS A 407 6.60 -20.26 9.88
C LYS A 407 5.23 -20.70 10.41
N VAL A 408 4.37 -21.21 9.52
CA VAL A 408 3.01 -21.66 9.90
C VAL A 408 3.10 -22.84 10.86
N LYS A 409 3.98 -23.80 10.59
CA LYS A 409 4.22 -24.98 11.43
C LYS A 409 4.69 -24.62 12.83
N ASN A 410 5.66 -23.72 12.94
CA ASN A 410 6.21 -23.35 14.25
C ASN A 410 5.20 -22.56 15.09
N VAL A 411 4.39 -21.69 14.48
CA VAL A 411 3.30 -21.00 15.18
C VAL A 411 2.16 -21.96 15.54
N TYR A 412 1.84 -22.93 14.68
CA TYR A 412 0.87 -23.98 14.99
C TYR A 412 1.25 -24.76 16.25
N GLY A 413 2.53 -24.89 16.58
CA GLY A 413 3.01 -25.48 17.83
C GLY A 413 2.37 -24.88 19.09
N TRP A 414 2.10 -23.57 19.10
CA TRP A 414 1.39 -22.87 20.17
C TRP A 414 -0.11 -23.17 20.18
N LEU A 415 -0.69 -23.47 19.02
CA LEU A 415 -2.15 -23.55 18.81
C LEU A 415 -2.67 -24.99 18.77
N LYS A 416 -1.81 -26.00 18.72
CA LYS A 416 -2.15 -27.42 18.55
C LYS A 416 -3.12 -28.00 19.60
N HIS A 417 -3.26 -27.33 20.74
CA HIS A 417 -4.23 -27.70 21.78
C HIS A 417 -5.69 -27.41 21.35
N ASN A 418 -5.89 -26.54 20.36
CA ASN A 418 -7.19 -26.27 19.75
C ASN A 418 -7.50 -27.37 18.74
N GLU A 419 -8.31 -28.35 19.14
CA GLU A 419 -8.58 -29.55 18.35
C GLU A 419 -9.14 -29.28 16.94
N TYR A 420 -9.79 -28.13 16.75
CA TYR A 420 -10.39 -27.66 15.50
C TYR A 420 -9.41 -26.97 14.55
N ILE A 421 -8.16 -26.75 14.98
CA ILE A 421 -7.08 -26.23 14.15
C ILE A 421 -6.16 -27.40 13.82
N LYS A 422 -6.04 -27.72 12.54
CA LYS A 422 -5.18 -28.78 12.04
C LYS A 422 -4.13 -28.19 11.11
N TYR A 423 -2.96 -28.80 11.11
CA TYR A 423 -1.87 -28.46 10.22
C TYR A 423 -1.53 -29.67 9.36
N VAL A 424 -1.31 -29.45 8.07
CA VAL A 424 -0.97 -30.49 7.09
C VAL A 424 0.21 -30.07 6.22
N ASN A 425 1.07 -31.03 5.88
CA ASN A 425 2.22 -30.82 4.99
C ASN A 425 1.86 -31.08 3.52
N ASP A 426 0.91 -31.96 3.27
CA ASP A 426 0.54 -32.43 1.94
C ASP A 426 -0.96 -32.79 1.85
N ILE A 427 -1.36 -33.25 0.66
CA ILE A 427 -2.75 -33.60 0.36
C ILE A 427 -3.18 -34.91 1.01
N ASP A 428 -2.25 -35.83 1.28
CA ASP A 428 -2.60 -37.12 1.88
C ASP A 428 -2.92 -36.94 3.37
N GLU A 429 -2.14 -36.14 4.09
CA GLU A 429 -2.48 -35.67 5.43
C GLU A 429 -3.82 -34.89 5.41
N PHE A 430 -4.05 -34.05 4.40
CA PHE A 430 -5.32 -33.34 4.24
C PHE A 430 -6.53 -34.27 4.12
N LYS A 431 -6.46 -35.32 3.29
CA LYS A 431 -7.52 -36.33 3.14
C LYS A 431 -7.89 -36.95 4.49
N SER A 432 -6.89 -37.40 5.24
CA SER A 432 -7.09 -38.00 6.57
C SER A 432 -7.71 -37.02 7.58
N ILE A 433 -7.28 -35.75 7.55
CA ILE A 433 -7.82 -34.74 8.46
C ILE A 433 -9.27 -34.38 8.12
N VAL A 434 -9.63 -34.28 6.84
CA VAL A 434 -11.01 -33.96 6.41
C VAL A 434 -12.00 -35.02 6.88
N GLU A 435 -11.59 -36.29 6.94
CA GLU A 435 -12.43 -37.38 7.45
C GLU A 435 -12.72 -37.28 8.95
N THR A 436 -11.80 -36.67 9.73
CA THR A 436 -11.84 -36.71 11.20
C THR A 436 -12.23 -35.37 11.84
N LEU A 437 -12.08 -34.26 11.12
CA LEU A 437 -12.40 -32.93 11.63
C LEU A 437 -13.92 -32.69 11.60
N ASP A 438 -14.53 -32.62 12.79
CA ASP A 438 -15.94 -32.23 12.93
C ASP A 438 -16.09 -30.70 12.76
N ILE A 439 -16.62 -30.28 11.61
CA ILE A 439 -16.84 -28.86 11.30
C ILE A 439 -18.21 -28.33 11.76
N GLU A 440 -19.10 -29.20 12.23
CA GLU A 440 -20.43 -28.83 12.74
C GLU A 440 -20.39 -28.59 14.26
N ARG A 441 -19.40 -29.17 14.95
CA ARG A 441 -19.19 -28.96 16.38
C ARG A 441 -18.92 -27.49 16.72
N LYS A 442 -19.53 -27.05 17.80
CA LYS A 442 -19.28 -25.73 18.39
C LYS A 442 -18.01 -25.74 19.24
N TYR A 443 -17.00 -25.03 18.77
CA TYR A 443 -15.74 -24.83 19.49
C TYR A 443 -15.70 -23.48 20.23
N TYR A 444 -14.78 -23.39 21.18
CA TYR A 444 -14.48 -22.18 21.96
C TYR A 444 -12.97 -22.00 22.03
N TYR A 445 -12.53 -20.75 21.92
CA TYR A 445 -11.14 -20.38 22.09
C TYR A 445 -10.91 -19.84 23.50
N ASP A 446 -10.03 -20.50 24.25
CA ASP A 446 -9.58 -20.01 25.55
C ASP A 446 -8.21 -19.36 25.43
N LYS A 447 -8.21 -18.03 25.33
CA LYS A 447 -6.97 -17.25 25.28
C LYS A 447 -6.13 -17.36 26.56
N THR A 448 -6.70 -17.76 27.70
CA THR A 448 -5.98 -17.84 28.99
C THR A 448 -4.88 -18.88 28.99
N ILE A 449 -5.00 -19.91 28.15
CA ILE A 449 -4.01 -20.99 28.00
C ILE A 449 -2.61 -20.45 27.63
N LEU A 450 -2.55 -19.35 26.87
CA LEU A 450 -1.28 -18.76 26.42
C LEU A 450 -0.82 -17.56 27.27
N TYR A 451 -1.54 -17.18 28.33
CA TYR A 451 -1.19 -15.96 29.09
C TYR A 451 0.17 -16.07 29.77
N ASP A 452 0.49 -17.22 30.33
CA ASP A 452 1.77 -17.46 31.02
C ASP A 452 2.94 -17.36 30.03
N ASP A 453 2.75 -17.78 28.78
CA ASP A 453 3.76 -17.63 27.72
C ASP A 453 4.03 -16.15 27.35
N PHE A 454 3.14 -15.23 27.73
CA PHE A 454 3.33 -13.78 27.54
C PHE A 454 3.91 -13.07 28.78
N GLU A 455 4.12 -13.74 29.92
CA GLU A 455 4.69 -13.12 31.12
C GLU A 455 6.01 -12.37 30.86
N PRO A 456 6.98 -12.91 30.09
CA PRO A 456 8.20 -12.17 29.76
C PRO A 456 7.94 -10.84 29.04
N LEU A 457 6.99 -10.81 28.10
CA LEU A 457 6.59 -9.58 27.41
C LEU A 457 5.86 -8.62 28.35
N LEU A 458 4.97 -9.14 29.19
CA LEU A 458 4.24 -8.34 30.17
C LEU A 458 5.17 -7.67 31.17
N ASN A 459 6.21 -8.36 31.63
CA ASN A 459 7.17 -7.81 32.58
C ASN A 459 7.97 -6.65 31.97
N ILE A 460 8.44 -6.80 30.73
CA ILE A 460 9.12 -5.72 30.00
C ILE A 460 8.17 -4.54 29.72
N ILE A 461 6.88 -4.78 29.45
CA ILE A 461 5.88 -3.70 29.28
C ILE A 461 5.66 -2.96 30.60
N LYS A 462 5.62 -3.65 31.75
CA LYS A 462 5.44 -3.04 33.07
C LYS A 462 6.60 -2.09 33.42
N GLU A 463 7.82 -2.39 32.98
CA GLU A 463 9.00 -1.53 33.16
C GLU A 463 8.96 -0.20 32.38
N ILE A 464 8.05 -0.05 31.42
CA ILE A 464 7.87 1.22 30.70
C ILE A 464 7.19 2.27 31.60
N ASN A 465 6.53 1.83 32.69
CA ASN A 465 5.71 2.70 33.54
C ASN A 465 6.47 3.60 34.50
#